data_AF-A0A1M5VF46-F1
#
_entry.id   AF-A0A1M5VF46-F1
#
_cell.length_a   1.000
_cell.length_b   1.000
_cell.length_c   1.000
_cell.angle_alpha   90.00
_cell.angle_beta   90.00
_cell.angle_gamma   90.00
#
_symmetry.space_group_name_H-M   'P 1'
#
loop_
_entity.id
_entity.type
_entity.pdbx_description
1 polymer ?
#
loop_
_entity_poly.entity_id
_entity_poly.type
_entity_poly.pdbx_seq_one_letter_code
_entity_poly.pdbx_strand_id
1 'polypeptide(L)'
;MATQFFIAHSTIMKGVGIIAGGPYLCAQSWPARTYMENTINTCMNPRTASLSPNTPRLVKKTRLLAKNGKIDSVENLYKKRVYLFSGTNDRTVNTRVMDQTLVFYQALGVKSDAIFYNKTTNAGHGIITDNDSDNPCSTSQPPYINNCDIPQAKKILGWIYPGLETSQPEPKAKAIPFNQAEFIHNPYTSLDDTGYVYIPKQCHNQIRCSIHIVFHGCEQGAAIIGDRYYNHTGYNTYADANNLIILYPQIRPSTSNPYNPKGCWDFWGYTSPNNPGPDYFSKNAPQISTVYRMVTRLSSHP
;
A
#
# COMPACT_ATOMS: atom_id res chain seq x y z
N MET A 1 2.98 -3.05 -0.73
CA MET A 1 3.01 -3.00 0.75
C MET A 1 1.62 -3.03 1.39
N ALA A 2 0.67 -2.16 1.01
CA ALA A 2 -0.66 -2.08 1.64
C ALA A 2 -1.34 -3.44 1.86
N THR A 3 -1.42 -4.28 0.81
CA THR A 3 -1.91 -5.68 0.88
C THR A 3 -1.20 -6.52 1.94
N GLN A 4 0.14 -6.45 1.99
CA GLN A 4 0.97 -7.23 2.92
C GLN A 4 0.74 -6.80 4.36
N PHE A 5 0.81 -5.49 4.63
CA PHE A 5 0.58 -4.95 5.97
C PHE A 5 -0.84 -5.26 6.46
N PHE A 6 -1.83 -5.06 5.60
CA PHE A 6 -3.24 -5.34 5.90
C PHE A 6 -3.50 -6.81 6.25
N ILE A 7 -2.91 -7.75 5.53
CA ILE A 7 -3.08 -9.19 5.80
C ILE A 7 -2.29 -9.62 7.03
N ALA A 8 -1.05 -9.13 7.20
CA ALA A 8 -0.22 -9.45 8.34
C ALA A 8 -0.85 -9.02 9.68
N HIS A 9 -1.51 -7.86 9.69
CA HIS A 9 -2.09 -7.21 10.88
C HIS A 9 -3.60 -6.95 10.75
N SER A 10 -4.34 -7.87 10.10
CA SER A 10 -5.76 -7.69 9.78
C SER A 10 -6.68 -7.49 11.00
N THR A 11 -6.24 -7.88 12.19
CA THR A 11 -6.98 -7.69 13.46
C THR A 11 -7.18 -6.20 13.77
N ILE A 12 -6.16 -5.37 13.55
CA ILE A 12 -6.19 -3.94 13.87
C ILE A 12 -6.67 -3.05 12.71
N MET A 13 -6.98 -3.65 11.56
CA MET A 13 -7.30 -2.92 10.32
C MET A 13 -8.79 -2.74 10.11
N LYS A 14 -9.23 -1.61 9.56
CA LYS A 14 -10.63 -1.41 9.12
C LYS A 14 -10.87 -1.86 7.68
N GLY A 15 -9.90 -1.65 6.81
CA GLY A 15 -9.95 -1.99 5.38
C GLY A 15 -8.63 -1.68 4.70
N VAL A 16 -8.59 -1.76 3.37
CA VAL A 16 -7.39 -1.49 2.57
C VAL A 16 -7.75 -0.89 1.20
N GLY A 17 -6.92 0.04 0.73
CA GLY A 17 -6.94 0.53 -0.65
C GLY A 17 -5.71 0.06 -1.41
N ILE A 18 -5.91 -0.43 -2.64
CA ILE A 18 -4.85 -0.96 -3.49
C ILE A 18 -4.97 -0.36 -4.88
N ILE A 19 -3.98 0.44 -5.26
CA ILE A 19 -3.87 1.13 -6.54
C ILE A 19 -2.75 0.45 -7.32
N ALA A 20 -3.04 -0.10 -8.50
CA ALA A 20 -2.04 -0.69 -9.41
C ALA A 20 -1.02 -1.59 -8.69
N GLY A 21 -1.51 -2.44 -7.77
CA GLY A 21 -0.72 -3.33 -6.94
C GLY A 21 -0.84 -4.79 -7.37
N GLY A 22 -0.90 -5.70 -6.39
CA GLY A 22 -1.05 -7.12 -6.68
C GLY A 22 -1.51 -7.94 -5.47
N PRO A 23 -1.80 -9.23 -5.68
CA PRO A 23 -2.20 -10.12 -4.61
C PRO A 23 -1.04 -10.36 -3.64
N TYR A 24 -1.38 -10.69 -2.40
CA TYR A 24 -0.39 -11.04 -1.37
C TYR A 24 0.48 -12.23 -1.80
N LEU A 25 1.78 -12.17 -1.49
CA LEU A 25 2.78 -13.17 -1.90
C LEU A 25 2.95 -13.30 -3.43
N CYS A 26 2.53 -12.32 -4.24
CA CYS A 26 2.53 -12.48 -5.69
C CYS A 26 3.86 -13.02 -6.26
N ALA A 27 5.01 -12.54 -5.78
CA ALA A 27 6.34 -13.01 -6.18
C ALA A 27 6.61 -14.52 -5.94
N GLN A 28 5.68 -15.24 -5.31
CA GLN A 28 5.72 -16.69 -5.07
C GLN A 28 4.71 -17.47 -5.93
N SER A 29 4.12 -16.83 -6.93
CA SER A 29 3.10 -17.40 -7.83
C SER A 29 3.60 -18.66 -8.54
N TRP A 30 4.80 -18.62 -9.12
CA TRP A 30 5.35 -19.74 -9.88
C TRP A 30 6.65 -20.24 -9.22
N PRO A 31 6.66 -21.42 -8.59
CA PRO A 31 7.83 -21.91 -7.85
C PRO A 31 9.06 -22.21 -8.72
N ALA A 32 8.87 -22.43 -10.02
CA ALA A 32 9.96 -22.62 -10.97
C ALA A 32 10.61 -21.30 -11.43
N ARG A 33 10.14 -20.15 -10.92
CA ARG A 33 10.70 -18.83 -11.19
C ARG A 33 11.27 -18.26 -9.91
N THR A 34 12.35 -17.49 -10.04
CA THR A 34 12.86 -16.64 -8.97
C THR A 34 11.80 -15.62 -8.52
N TYR A 35 11.97 -15.07 -7.33
CA TYR A 35 11.11 -14.00 -6.83
C TYR A 35 11.10 -12.79 -7.78
N MET A 36 12.26 -12.40 -8.31
CA MET A 36 12.40 -11.28 -9.24
C MET A 36 11.70 -11.56 -10.58
N GLU A 37 11.84 -12.76 -11.14
CA GLU A 37 11.15 -13.13 -12.38
C GLU A 37 9.62 -13.14 -12.21
N ASN A 38 9.12 -13.64 -11.07
CA ASN A 38 7.70 -13.53 -10.74
C ASN A 38 7.27 -12.06 -10.61
N THR A 39 8.07 -11.24 -9.92
CA THR A 39 7.80 -9.81 -9.74
C THR A 39 7.60 -9.12 -11.09
N ILE A 40 8.55 -9.23 -12.00
CA ILE A 40 8.51 -8.51 -13.28
C ILE A 40 7.46 -9.12 -14.24
N ASN A 41 7.46 -10.44 -14.40
CA ASN A 41 6.71 -11.10 -15.49
C ASN A 41 5.36 -11.67 -15.08
N THR A 42 5.03 -11.67 -13.78
CA THR A 42 3.76 -12.19 -13.25
C THR A 42 3.02 -11.14 -12.44
N CYS A 43 3.73 -10.39 -11.60
CA CYS A 43 3.13 -9.43 -10.67
C CYS A 43 3.07 -8.01 -11.20
N MET A 44 3.71 -7.72 -12.32
CA MET A 44 3.68 -6.43 -12.97
C MET A 44 3.06 -6.57 -14.36
N ASN A 45 3.75 -7.23 -15.30
CA ASN A 45 3.29 -7.27 -16.68
C ASN A 45 3.22 -8.70 -17.27
N PRO A 46 2.25 -9.52 -16.85
CA PRO A 46 2.04 -10.84 -17.43
C PRO A 46 1.62 -10.76 -18.90
N ARG A 47 2.46 -11.31 -19.78
CA ARG A 47 2.22 -11.35 -21.24
C ARG A 47 0.93 -12.08 -21.62
N THR A 48 0.57 -13.12 -20.88
CA THR A 48 -0.62 -13.94 -21.10
C THR A 48 -1.39 -14.15 -19.80
N ALA A 49 -2.67 -14.53 -19.90
CA ALA A 49 -3.48 -14.85 -18.73
C ALA A 49 -2.92 -16.03 -17.92
N SER A 50 -2.28 -17.01 -18.58
CA SER A 50 -1.63 -18.15 -17.91
C SER A 50 -0.41 -17.79 -17.09
N LEU A 51 0.20 -16.61 -17.34
CA LEU A 51 1.35 -16.10 -16.60
C LEU A 51 0.98 -15.11 -15.49
N SER A 52 -0.31 -14.75 -15.38
CA SER A 52 -0.86 -13.92 -14.30
C SER A 52 -0.60 -14.55 -12.92
N PRO A 53 -0.79 -13.79 -11.82
CA PRO A 53 -0.56 -14.32 -10.47
C PRO A 53 -1.36 -15.61 -10.21
N ASN A 54 -0.69 -16.61 -9.64
CA ASN A 54 -1.30 -17.93 -9.36
C ASN A 54 -2.14 -17.87 -8.08
N THR A 55 -3.31 -17.24 -8.17
CA THR A 55 -4.18 -16.99 -7.01
C THR A 55 -4.50 -18.23 -6.18
N PRO A 56 -4.83 -19.41 -6.74
CA PRO A 56 -5.07 -20.63 -5.94
C PRO A 56 -3.88 -20.99 -5.03
N ARG A 57 -2.65 -20.90 -5.57
CA ARG A 57 -1.44 -21.12 -4.77
C ARG A 57 -1.27 -20.04 -3.70
N LEU A 58 -1.43 -18.76 -4.06
CA LEU A 58 -1.26 -17.64 -3.14
C LEU A 58 -2.23 -17.74 -1.95
N VAL A 59 -3.50 -18.08 -2.22
CA VAL A 59 -4.52 -18.33 -1.19
C VAL A 59 -4.12 -19.47 -0.26
N LYS A 60 -3.68 -20.61 -0.81
CA LYS A 60 -3.20 -21.75 -0.02
C LYS A 60 -2.03 -21.36 0.90
N LYS A 61 -1.05 -20.63 0.38
CA LYS A 61 0.10 -20.15 1.18
C LYS A 61 -0.34 -19.17 2.26
N THR A 62 -1.26 -18.26 1.95
CA THR A 62 -1.80 -17.29 2.92
C THR A 62 -2.49 -17.99 4.09
N ARG A 63 -3.36 -18.97 3.80
CA ARG A 63 -4.04 -19.76 4.86
C ARG A 63 -3.05 -20.53 5.73
N LEU A 64 -1.98 -21.07 5.14
CA LEU A 64 -0.92 -21.75 5.89
C LEU A 64 -0.16 -20.79 6.81
N LEU A 65 0.16 -19.58 6.34
CA LEU A 65 0.82 -18.56 7.17
C LEU A 65 -0.06 -18.14 8.36
N ALA A 66 -1.36 -17.97 8.15
CA ALA A 66 -2.32 -17.66 9.20
C ALA A 66 -2.41 -18.81 10.22
N LYS A 67 -2.52 -20.07 9.75
CA LYS A 67 -2.53 -21.26 10.62
C LYS A 67 -1.26 -21.35 11.48
N ASN A 68 -0.12 -20.92 10.94
CA ASN A 68 1.17 -20.94 11.64
C ASN A 68 1.45 -19.66 12.45
N GLY A 69 0.47 -18.77 12.61
CA GLY A 69 0.60 -17.53 13.39
C GLY A 69 1.56 -16.49 12.82
N LYS A 70 2.00 -16.64 11.55
CA LYS A 70 2.92 -15.70 10.88
C LYS A 70 2.22 -14.42 10.43
N ILE A 71 0.91 -14.50 10.21
CA ILE A 71 0.00 -13.40 9.94
C ILE A 71 -1.27 -13.60 10.78
N ASP A 72 -2.11 -12.59 10.86
CA ASP A 72 -3.44 -12.71 11.47
C ASP A 72 -4.35 -13.70 10.73
N SER A 73 -5.41 -14.16 11.42
CA SER A 73 -6.41 -15.06 10.83
C SER A 73 -7.02 -14.43 9.57
N VAL A 74 -7.18 -15.24 8.52
CA VAL A 74 -7.86 -14.82 7.28
C VAL A 74 -9.35 -14.56 7.51
N GLU A 75 -9.95 -15.10 8.57
CA GLU A 75 -11.35 -14.86 8.93
C GLU A 75 -11.62 -13.41 9.32
N ASN A 76 -10.60 -12.69 9.80
CA ASN A 76 -10.69 -11.26 10.05
C ASN A 76 -11.11 -10.51 8.78
N LEU A 77 -10.79 -11.01 7.58
CA LEU A 77 -11.05 -10.35 6.31
C LEU A 77 -12.54 -10.34 5.92
N TYR A 78 -13.36 -11.25 6.46
CA TYR A 78 -14.75 -11.45 6.02
C TYR A 78 -15.64 -10.21 6.15
N LYS A 79 -15.28 -9.29 7.05
CA LYS A 79 -16.01 -8.05 7.31
C LYS A 79 -15.21 -6.79 6.98
N LYS A 80 -14.07 -6.92 6.30
CA LYS A 80 -13.22 -5.77 5.94
C LYS A 80 -13.60 -5.25 4.57
N ARG A 81 -13.38 -3.96 4.37
CA ARG A 81 -13.61 -3.28 3.09
C ARG A 81 -12.33 -3.21 2.27
N VAL A 82 -12.43 -3.53 1.00
CA VAL A 82 -11.30 -3.53 0.05
C VAL A 82 -11.64 -2.60 -1.10
N TYR A 83 -10.81 -1.58 -1.31
CA TYR A 83 -10.85 -0.73 -2.50
C TYR A 83 -9.74 -1.17 -3.46
N LEU A 84 -10.08 -1.41 -4.72
CA LEU A 84 -9.17 -1.81 -5.77
C LEU A 84 -9.24 -0.79 -6.92
N PHE A 85 -8.09 -0.48 -7.51
CA PHE A 85 -8.01 0.35 -8.71
C PHE A 85 -6.98 -0.15 -9.72
N SER A 86 -7.36 -0.16 -11.00
CA SER A 86 -6.46 -0.32 -12.14
C SER A 86 -6.83 0.68 -13.24
N GLY A 87 -5.85 1.38 -13.79
CA GLY A 87 -6.04 2.14 -15.02
C GLY A 87 -6.06 1.22 -16.25
N THR A 88 -6.90 1.50 -17.25
CA THR A 88 -6.95 0.70 -18.49
C THR A 88 -5.74 0.92 -19.40
N ASN A 89 -5.03 2.04 -19.20
CA ASN A 89 -3.79 2.36 -19.89
C ASN A 89 -2.53 2.08 -19.05
N ASP A 90 -2.67 1.43 -17.88
CA ASP A 90 -1.52 0.98 -17.10
C ASP A 90 -0.78 -0.14 -17.85
N ARG A 91 0.49 0.11 -18.19
CA ARG A 91 1.40 -0.85 -18.83
C ARG A 91 2.53 -1.32 -17.91
N THR A 92 2.57 -0.79 -16.69
CA THR A 92 3.55 -1.16 -15.66
C THR A 92 2.99 -2.31 -14.82
N VAL A 93 1.79 -2.13 -14.26
CA VAL A 93 1.05 -3.15 -13.55
C VAL A 93 -0.26 -3.41 -14.29
N ASN A 94 -0.24 -4.46 -15.11
CA ASN A 94 -1.35 -4.81 -15.98
C ASN A 94 -2.63 -5.09 -15.17
N THR A 95 -3.78 -4.69 -15.70
CA THR A 95 -5.10 -4.93 -15.09
C THR A 95 -5.34 -6.40 -14.72
N ARG A 96 -4.75 -7.36 -15.46
CA ARG A 96 -4.83 -8.80 -15.10
C ARG A 96 -4.27 -9.11 -13.71
N VAL A 97 -3.28 -8.37 -13.24
CA VAL A 97 -2.72 -8.50 -11.89
C VAL A 97 -3.74 -8.03 -10.84
N MET A 98 -4.38 -6.88 -11.08
CA MET A 98 -5.43 -6.37 -10.19
C MET A 98 -6.70 -7.23 -10.24
N ASP A 99 -7.03 -7.82 -11.38
CA ASP A 99 -8.09 -8.82 -11.49
C ASP A 99 -7.80 -10.06 -10.64
N GLN A 100 -6.53 -10.54 -10.60
CA GLN A 100 -6.15 -11.60 -9.67
C GLN A 100 -6.16 -11.14 -8.20
N THR A 101 -5.95 -9.85 -7.93
CA THR A 101 -6.10 -9.28 -6.58
C THR A 101 -7.55 -9.34 -6.10
N LEU A 102 -8.53 -9.04 -6.96
CA LEU A 102 -9.94 -9.25 -6.67
C LEU A 102 -10.23 -10.72 -6.33
N VAL A 103 -9.83 -11.64 -7.22
CA VAL A 103 -10.06 -13.09 -7.02
C VAL A 103 -9.41 -13.56 -5.71
N PHE A 104 -8.23 -13.05 -5.38
CA PHE A 104 -7.52 -13.39 -4.15
C PHE A 104 -8.32 -13.01 -2.89
N TYR A 105 -8.87 -11.79 -2.82
CA TYR A 105 -9.67 -11.37 -1.68
C TYR A 105 -11.01 -12.12 -1.58
N GLN A 106 -11.68 -12.36 -2.71
CA GLN A 106 -12.89 -13.18 -2.75
C GLN A 106 -12.63 -14.61 -2.27
N ALA A 107 -11.53 -15.24 -2.73
CA ALA A 107 -11.14 -16.58 -2.31
C ALA A 107 -10.69 -16.67 -0.84
N LEU A 108 -10.35 -15.54 -0.22
CA LEU A 108 -10.13 -15.41 1.22
C LEU A 108 -11.41 -15.05 2.01
N GLY A 109 -12.57 -14.99 1.36
CA GLY A 109 -13.86 -14.81 2.01
C GLY A 109 -14.28 -13.36 2.24
N VAL A 110 -13.61 -12.39 1.63
CA VAL A 110 -14.14 -11.01 1.59
C VAL A 110 -15.41 -11.01 0.74
N LYS A 111 -16.50 -10.50 1.31
CA LYS A 111 -17.79 -10.43 0.60
C LYS A 111 -17.71 -9.48 -0.59
N SER A 112 -18.38 -9.82 -1.69
CA SER A 112 -18.36 -9.02 -2.92
C SER A 112 -18.87 -7.59 -2.73
N ASP A 113 -19.87 -7.38 -1.86
CA ASP A 113 -20.40 -6.06 -1.51
C ASP A 113 -19.45 -5.21 -0.65
N ALA A 114 -18.42 -5.84 -0.05
CA ALA A 114 -17.34 -5.18 0.67
C ALA A 114 -16.11 -4.90 -0.22
N ILE A 115 -16.16 -5.22 -1.52
CA ILE A 115 -15.11 -4.90 -2.49
C ILE A 115 -15.63 -3.87 -3.49
N PHE A 116 -14.96 -2.72 -3.56
CA PHE A 116 -15.11 -1.77 -4.65
C PHE A 116 -13.92 -1.93 -5.60
N TYR A 117 -14.17 -2.08 -6.90
CA TYR A 117 -13.10 -2.17 -7.90
C TYR A 117 -13.41 -1.29 -9.10
N ASN A 118 -12.63 -0.23 -9.27
CA ASN A 118 -12.62 0.55 -10.49
C ASN A 118 -11.50 0.08 -11.41
N LYS A 119 -11.87 -0.41 -12.60
CA LYS A 119 -10.93 -0.81 -13.65
C LYS A 119 -11.25 -0.22 -15.03
N THR A 120 -12.04 0.85 -15.07
CA THR A 120 -12.57 1.43 -16.31
C THR A 120 -12.00 2.81 -16.61
N THR A 121 -11.40 3.49 -15.62
CA THR A 121 -10.72 4.77 -15.83
C THR A 121 -9.55 4.61 -16.81
N ASN A 122 -9.48 5.50 -17.81
CA ASN A 122 -8.37 5.59 -18.78
C ASN A 122 -7.09 6.18 -18.17
N ALA A 123 -6.69 5.66 -17.01
CA ALA A 123 -5.47 6.06 -16.32
C ALA A 123 -4.28 5.21 -16.77
N GLY A 124 -3.09 5.81 -16.79
CA GLY A 124 -1.83 5.08 -16.78
C GLY A 124 -1.45 4.62 -15.37
N HIS A 125 -0.17 4.26 -15.19
CA HIS A 125 0.35 3.81 -13.90
C HIS A 125 0.57 4.98 -12.95
N GLY A 126 -0.13 4.97 -11.82
CA GLY A 126 0.01 5.98 -10.77
C GLY A 126 -1.20 6.04 -9.85
N ILE A 127 -1.09 6.86 -8.80
CA ILE A 127 -2.26 7.35 -8.06
C ILE A 127 -2.96 8.42 -8.91
N ILE A 128 -4.29 8.43 -8.90
CA ILE A 128 -5.06 9.44 -9.64
C ILE A 128 -5.61 10.52 -8.70
N THR A 129 -5.66 11.74 -9.19
CA THR A 129 -6.13 12.94 -8.48
C THR A 129 -7.14 13.70 -9.34
N ASP A 130 -7.59 14.84 -8.83
CA ASP A 130 -8.40 15.87 -9.49
C ASP A 130 -7.64 17.21 -9.55
N ASN A 131 -6.30 17.18 -9.53
CA ASN A 131 -5.46 18.37 -9.52
C ASN A 131 -4.83 18.62 -10.90
N ASP A 132 -5.16 19.76 -11.51
CA ASP A 132 -4.70 20.17 -12.85
C ASP A 132 -3.19 20.27 -13.04
N SER A 133 -2.42 20.36 -11.95
CA SER A 133 -0.95 20.40 -12.01
C SER A 133 -0.27 19.02 -12.10
N ASP A 134 -1.05 17.94 -11.97
CA ASP A 134 -0.55 16.56 -12.06
C ASP A 134 -0.47 16.08 -13.52
N ASN A 135 0.18 14.93 -13.74
CA ASN A 135 0.35 14.39 -15.09
C ASN A 135 -1.00 14.08 -15.76
N PRO A 136 -1.10 14.10 -17.10
CA PRO A 136 -2.34 13.72 -17.77
C PRO A 136 -2.76 12.28 -17.42
N CYS A 137 -4.07 12.03 -17.22
CA CYS A 137 -4.62 10.78 -16.71
C CYS A 137 -3.97 9.51 -17.27
N SER A 138 -3.88 9.43 -18.60
CA SER A 138 -3.46 8.23 -19.33
C SER A 138 -1.95 7.96 -19.29
N THR A 139 -1.14 8.83 -18.68
CA THR A 139 0.33 8.72 -18.69
C THR A 139 0.87 7.80 -17.60
N SER A 140 2.04 7.22 -17.85
CA SER A 140 2.76 6.35 -16.88
C SER A 140 4.18 6.88 -16.70
N GLN A 141 4.32 8.06 -16.09
CA GLN A 141 5.59 8.78 -15.95
C GLN A 141 5.73 9.39 -14.56
N PRO A 142 6.96 9.66 -14.07
CA PRO A 142 7.17 10.42 -12.84
C PRO A 142 6.39 11.74 -12.83
N PRO A 143 5.86 12.19 -11.68
CA PRO A 143 5.94 11.57 -10.36
C PRO A 143 4.93 10.42 -10.12
N TYR A 144 4.30 9.87 -11.17
CA TYR A 144 3.25 8.83 -11.09
C TYR A 144 2.03 9.27 -10.27
N ILE A 145 1.69 10.55 -10.40
CA ILE A 145 0.50 11.19 -9.86
C ILE A 145 -0.19 11.82 -11.07
N ASN A 146 -1.42 11.39 -11.35
CA ASN A 146 -2.09 11.71 -12.60
C ASN A 146 -3.45 12.38 -12.33
N ASN A 147 -3.72 13.52 -12.97
CA ASN A 147 -5.04 14.11 -12.96
C ASN A 147 -5.98 13.28 -13.83
N CYS A 148 -7.02 12.71 -13.21
CA CYS A 148 -8.11 12.00 -13.88
C CYS A 148 -9.48 12.57 -13.49
N ASP A 149 -9.54 13.79 -12.96
CA ASP A 149 -10.75 14.43 -12.42
C ASP A 149 -11.46 13.56 -11.36
N ILE A 150 -10.69 12.72 -10.66
CA ILE A 150 -11.19 11.78 -9.66
C ILE A 150 -10.32 11.90 -8.39
N PRO A 151 -10.86 12.42 -7.28
CA PRO A 151 -10.15 12.44 -6.00
C PRO A 151 -10.06 11.02 -5.43
N GLN A 152 -9.03 10.26 -5.81
CA GLN A 152 -8.92 8.84 -5.43
C GLN A 152 -8.78 8.65 -3.92
N ALA A 153 -8.07 9.53 -3.23
CA ALA A 153 -7.97 9.51 -1.77
C ALA A 153 -9.36 9.59 -1.12
N LYS A 154 -10.24 10.49 -1.59
CA LYS A 154 -11.64 10.59 -1.14
C LYS A 154 -12.38 9.27 -1.33
N LYS A 155 -12.24 8.65 -2.50
CA LYS A 155 -12.91 7.38 -2.83
C LYS A 155 -12.42 6.23 -1.96
N ILE A 156 -11.11 6.16 -1.69
CA ILE A 156 -10.51 5.14 -0.82
C ILE A 156 -11.00 5.32 0.62
N LEU A 157 -10.86 6.53 1.16
CA LEU A 157 -11.25 6.82 2.55
C LEU A 157 -12.76 6.63 2.74
N GLY A 158 -13.60 7.15 1.85
CA GLY A 158 -15.05 7.00 1.92
C GLY A 158 -15.52 5.54 1.77
N TRP A 159 -14.75 4.70 1.07
CA TRP A 159 -15.03 3.27 1.03
C TRP A 159 -14.68 2.59 2.35
N ILE A 160 -13.47 2.83 2.88
CA ILE A 160 -12.94 2.16 4.08
C ILE A 160 -13.65 2.61 5.36
N TYR A 161 -14.02 3.89 5.46
CA TYR A 161 -14.68 4.50 6.60
C TYR A 161 -16.10 4.94 6.21
N PRO A 162 -17.13 4.09 6.42
CA PRO A 162 -18.52 4.48 6.17
C PRO A 162 -18.90 5.71 6.99
N GLY A 163 -19.51 6.70 6.34
CA GLY A 163 -19.87 7.97 6.99
C GLY A 163 -18.72 8.97 7.11
N LEU A 164 -17.59 8.76 6.40
CA LEU A 164 -16.53 9.77 6.30
C LEU A 164 -17.11 11.10 5.84
N GLU A 165 -16.81 12.18 6.56
CA GLU A 165 -17.12 13.54 6.14
C GLU A 165 -16.24 13.90 4.94
N THR A 166 -16.88 14.33 3.85
CA THR A 166 -16.20 14.61 2.57
C THR A 166 -16.38 16.05 2.08
N SER A 167 -17.16 16.85 2.80
CA SER A 167 -17.31 18.29 2.60
C SER A 167 -16.30 19.01 3.50
N GLN A 168 -15.07 19.15 3.04
CA GLN A 168 -14.06 19.93 3.75
C GLN A 168 -13.22 20.75 2.78
N PRO A 169 -12.85 21.99 3.16
CA PRO A 169 -11.82 22.74 2.46
C PRO A 169 -10.45 22.06 2.60
N GLU A 170 -9.53 22.41 1.69
CA GLU A 170 -8.13 21.97 1.73
C GLU A 170 -7.51 22.08 3.13
N PRO A 171 -6.73 21.09 3.57
CA PRO A 171 -6.12 21.08 4.89
C PRO A 171 -5.12 22.23 4.97
N LYS A 172 -5.23 23.06 6.01
CA LYS A 172 -4.32 24.20 6.19
C LYS A 172 -2.92 23.77 6.63
N ALA A 173 -2.79 22.58 7.21
CA ALA A 173 -1.53 22.05 7.71
C ALA A 173 -0.91 21.05 6.72
N LYS A 174 0.42 20.93 6.75
CA LYS A 174 1.19 19.93 6.01
C LYS A 174 1.57 18.77 6.93
N ALA A 175 1.85 17.61 6.37
CA ALA A 175 2.45 16.52 7.15
C ALA A 175 3.81 16.96 7.70
N ILE A 176 4.11 16.57 8.94
CA ILE A 176 5.36 16.88 9.62
C ILE A 176 6.34 15.70 9.54
N PRO A 177 7.65 15.96 9.47
CA PRO A 177 8.65 14.90 9.46
C PRO A 177 8.79 14.25 10.85
N PHE A 178 9.16 12.98 10.89
CA PHE A 178 9.61 12.28 12.08
C PHE A 178 10.80 11.36 11.75
N ASN A 179 11.64 11.08 12.74
CA ASN A 179 12.76 10.16 12.58
C ASN A 179 12.25 8.71 12.52
N GLN A 180 12.21 8.12 11.33
CA GLN A 180 11.77 6.74 11.17
C GLN A 180 12.86 5.71 11.50
N ALA A 181 14.13 6.13 11.57
CA ALA A 181 15.23 5.26 11.98
C ALA A 181 15.07 4.73 13.40
N GLU A 182 14.35 5.46 14.27
CA GLU A 182 13.94 4.99 15.61
C GLU A 182 13.22 3.64 15.57
N PHE A 183 12.51 3.34 14.48
CA PHE A 183 11.71 2.13 14.35
C PHE A 183 12.44 1.02 13.58
N ILE A 184 13.66 1.24 13.09
CA ILE A 184 14.41 0.27 12.29
C ILE A 184 15.26 -0.62 13.20
N HIS A 185 14.89 -1.89 13.34
CA HIS A 185 15.69 -2.88 14.08
C HIS A 185 16.50 -3.81 13.16
N ASN A 186 16.15 -3.86 11.87
CA ASN A 186 16.87 -4.62 10.85
C ASN A 186 17.43 -3.63 9.82
N PRO A 187 18.75 -3.64 9.53
CA PRO A 187 19.34 -2.67 8.61
C PRO A 187 18.94 -2.87 7.14
N TYR A 188 18.51 -4.07 6.75
CA TYR A 188 18.11 -4.40 5.38
C TYR A 188 16.64 -4.01 5.14
N THR A 189 16.33 -2.72 5.14
CA THR A 189 14.96 -2.25 4.92
C THR A 189 14.82 -1.28 3.75
N SER A 190 15.90 -0.60 3.35
CA SER A 190 15.85 0.56 2.46
C SER A 190 14.92 1.68 2.93
N LEU A 191 14.46 1.66 4.19
CA LEU A 191 13.73 2.80 4.74
C LEU A 191 14.63 4.04 4.69
N ASP A 192 14.03 5.19 4.41
CA ASP A 192 14.68 6.49 4.62
C ASP A 192 14.95 6.72 6.11
N ASP A 193 15.66 7.77 6.49
CA ASP A 193 15.80 8.20 7.88
C ASP A 193 14.59 9.04 8.32
N THR A 194 13.90 9.68 7.37
CA THR A 194 12.72 10.54 7.63
C THR A 194 11.42 9.93 7.10
N GLY A 195 10.41 9.81 7.97
CA GLY A 195 9.01 9.55 7.62
C GLY A 195 8.17 10.81 7.79
N TYR A 196 6.91 10.80 7.31
CA TYR A 196 6.00 11.94 7.48
C TYR A 196 4.68 11.52 8.10
N VAL A 197 4.08 12.40 8.90
CA VAL A 197 2.78 12.15 9.52
C VAL A 197 1.95 13.44 9.54
N TYR A 198 0.68 13.34 9.16
CA TYR A 198 -0.31 14.38 9.39
C TYR A 198 -1.13 14.02 10.63
N ILE A 199 -1.10 14.88 11.65
CA ILE A 199 -1.85 14.69 12.89
C ILE A 199 -2.83 15.85 13.04
N PRO A 200 -4.16 15.62 12.94
CA PRO A 200 -5.15 16.64 13.24
C PRO A 200 -4.95 17.22 14.65
N LYS A 201 -5.11 18.54 14.82
CA LYS A 201 -4.87 19.21 16.11
C LYS A 201 -5.61 18.55 17.28
N GLN A 202 -6.84 18.13 17.05
CA GLN A 202 -7.67 17.51 18.07
C GLN A 202 -7.19 16.11 18.49
N CYS A 203 -6.38 15.42 17.67
CA CYS A 203 -5.77 14.15 18.03
C CYS A 203 -4.67 14.31 19.10
N HIS A 204 -4.18 15.52 19.33
CA HIS A 204 -3.27 15.81 20.45
C HIS A 204 -4.01 15.93 21.79
N ASN A 205 -5.32 16.21 21.79
CA ASN A 205 -6.10 16.54 22.98
C ASN A 205 -6.91 15.34 23.52
N GLN A 206 -6.33 14.13 23.48
CA GLN A 206 -6.94 12.88 24.00
C GLN A 206 -8.29 12.47 23.36
N ILE A 207 -8.63 13.00 22.18
CA ILE A 207 -9.72 12.45 21.37
C ILE A 207 -9.24 11.15 20.71
N ARG A 208 -10.13 10.15 20.63
CA ARG A 208 -9.83 8.92 19.89
C ARG A 208 -9.72 9.21 18.40
N CYS A 209 -8.52 9.04 17.86
CA CYS A 209 -8.25 9.16 16.43
C CYS A 209 -7.98 7.79 15.79
N SER A 210 -8.38 7.66 14.53
CA SER A 210 -8.00 6.51 13.68
C SER A 210 -6.69 6.82 12.98
N ILE A 211 -5.96 5.79 12.56
CA ILE A 211 -4.74 5.92 11.75
C ILE A 211 -5.02 5.35 10.36
N HIS A 212 -4.66 6.09 9.32
CA HIS A 212 -4.60 5.63 7.94
C HIS A 212 -3.15 5.65 7.47
N ILE A 213 -2.67 4.55 6.88
CA ILE A 213 -1.29 4.44 6.41
C ILE A 213 -1.29 4.51 4.90
N VAL A 214 -0.55 5.46 4.35
CA VAL A 214 -0.43 5.65 2.91
C VAL A 214 0.99 5.28 2.49
N PHE A 215 1.10 4.26 1.65
CA PHE A 215 2.37 3.78 1.11
C PHE A 215 2.57 4.33 -0.29
N HIS A 216 3.64 5.11 -0.50
CA HIS A 216 4.03 5.55 -1.84
C HIS A 216 4.46 4.39 -2.75
N GLY A 217 4.41 4.58 -4.07
CA GLY A 217 4.93 3.63 -5.06
C GLY A 217 6.45 3.72 -5.23
N CYS A 218 6.99 2.90 -6.14
CA CYS A 218 8.38 3.04 -6.59
C CYS A 218 8.61 4.45 -7.15
N GLU A 219 9.78 5.03 -6.90
CA GLU A 219 10.17 6.36 -7.40
C GLU A 219 9.28 7.51 -6.86
N GLN A 220 8.48 7.25 -5.83
CA GLN A 220 7.57 8.23 -5.20
C GLN A 220 7.91 8.57 -3.75
N GLY A 221 9.06 8.11 -3.25
CA GLY A 221 9.56 8.49 -1.93
C GLY A 221 9.95 9.97 -1.89
N ALA A 222 9.96 10.57 -0.69
CA ALA A 222 10.27 11.98 -0.50
C ALA A 222 11.65 12.38 -1.02
N ALA A 223 12.63 11.47 -0.96
CA ALA A 223 13.96 11.67 -1.54
C ALA A 223 13.96 11.84 -3.07
N ILE A 224 12.89 11.45 -3.76
CA ILE A 224 12.76 11.55 -5.23
C ILE A 224 11.80 12.67 -5.63
N ILE A 225 10.62 12.74 -5.01
CA ILE A 225 9.55 13.66 -5.45
C ILE A 225 9.16 14.72 -4.40
N GLY A 226 9.95 14.87 -3.33
CA GLY A 226 9.70 15.85 -2.27
C GLY A 226 8.38 15.58 -1.55
N ASP A 227 7.57 16.62 -1.36
CA ASP A 227 6.30 16.53 -0.64
C ASP A 227 5.09 16.12 -1.49
N ARG A 228 5.29 15.91 -2.80
CA ARG A 228 4.22 15.60 -3.77
C ARG A 228 3.34 14.43 -3.31
N TYR A 229 3.93 13.33 -2.84
CA TYR A 229 3.11 12.19 -2.46
C TYR A 229 2.31 12.42 -1.17
N TYR A 230 2.94 12.95 -0.12
CA TYR A 230 2.31 13.02 1.20
C TYR A 230 1.49 14.30 1.45
N ASN A 231 1.68 15.36 0.65
CA ASN A 231 0.90 16.59 0.76
C ASN A 231 -0.09 16.81 -0.40
N HIS A 232 0.12 16.20 -1.58
CA HIS A 232 -0.64 16.56 -2.78
C HIS A 232 -1.50 15.42 -3.37
N THR A 233 -1.57 14.25 -2.72
CA THR A 233 -2.44 13.14 -3.16
C THR A 233 -3.85 13.17 -2.54
N GLY A 234 -4.17 14.20 -1.77
CA GLY A 234 -5.54 14.48 -1.26
C GLY A 234 -5.96 13.73 0.00
N TYR A 235 -5.11 12.89 0.60
CA TYR A 235 -5.48 12.19 1.85
C TYR A 235 -5.61 13.14 3.04
N ASN A 236 -4.74 14.14 3.17
CA ASN A 236 -4.76 15.09 4.28
C ASN A 236 -6.05 15.93 4.31
N THR A 237 -6.69 16.15 3.16
CA THR A 237 -7.91 16.98 3.02
C THR A 237 -9.08 16.46 3.86
N TYR A 238 -9.11 15.15 4.12
CA TYR A 238 -10.19 14.53 4.90
C TYR A 238 -9.77 14.23 6.34
N ALA A 239 -8.53 14.51 6.72
CA ALA A 239 -7.98 14.09 8.01
C ALA A 239 -8.66 14.79 9.20
N ASP A 240 -8.78 16.12 9.12
CA ASP A 240 -9.26 16.96 10.22
C ASP A 240 -10.72 16.66 10.59
N ALA A 241 -11.62 16.58 9.62
CA ALA A 241 -13.04 16.33 9.92
C ALA A 241 -13.35 14.92 10.41
N ASN A 242 -12.39 13.99 10.26
CA ASN A 242 -12.61 12.57 10.51
C ASN A 242 -11.74 12.01 11.64
N ASN A 243 -11.04 12.86 12.40
CA ASN A 243 -10.12 12.45 13.46
C ASN A 243 -9.14 11.37 12.95
N LEU A 244 -8.58 11.60 11.77
CA LEU A 244 -7.80 10.62 11.03
C LEU A 244 -6.35 11.07 10.92
N ILE A 245 -5.46 10.39 11.64
CA ILE A 245 -4.01 10.56 11.51
C ILE A 245 -3.58 9.88 10.20
N ILE A 246 -2.81 10.57 9.37
CA ILE A 246 -2.28 10.01 8.13
C ILE A 246 -0.77 9.78 8.27
N LEU A 247 -0.36 8.51 8.26
CA LEU A 247 1.03 8.10 8.35
C LEU A 247 1.58 7.81 6.94
N TYR A 248 2.72 8.41 6.59
CA TYR A 248 3.43 8.26 5.33
C TYR A 248 4.86 7.75 5.55
N PRO A 249 5.05 6.44 5.81
CA PRO A 249 6.38 5.85 5.90
C PRO A 249 7.13 6.02 4.57
N GLN A 250 8.45 6.18 4.61
CA GLN A 250 9.26 6.41 3.41
C GLN A 250 10.28 5.31 3.15
N ILE A 251 10.45 4.94 1.87
CA ILE A 251 11.56 4.14 1.38
C ILE A 251 12.46 5.03 0.53
N ARG A 252 13.79 4.85 0.67
CA ARG A 252 14.78 5.50 -0.20
C ARG A 252 15.36 4.53 -1.24
N PRO A 253 15.72 5.01 -2.44
CA PRO A 253 16.54 4.25 -3.38
C PRO A 253 17.83 3.73 -2.73
N SER A 254 18.24 2.54 -3.14
CA SER A 254 19.50 1.92 -2.72
C SER A 254 20.15 1.21 -3.92
N THR A 255 21.38 1.58 -4.24
CA THR A 255 22.24 0.87 -5.21
C THR A 255 23.17 -0.14 -4.53
N SER A 256 23.19 -0.17 -3.20
CA SER A 256 23.96 -1.10 -2.37
C SER A 256 23.11 -2.26 -1.87
N ASN A 257 23.57 -3.02 -0.86
CA ASN A 257 22.79 -4.09 -0.24
C ASN A 257 21.84 -3.52 0.85
N PRO A 258 20.50 -3.64 0.74
CA PRO A 258 19.80 -4.38 -0.30
C PRO A 258 19.52 -3.55 -1.56
N TYR A 259 19.62 -4.19 -2.72
CA TYR A 259 19.52 -3.53 -4.02
C TYR A 259 18.07 -3.19 -4.34
N ASN A 260 17.78 -1.90 -4.40
CA ASN A 260 16.46 -1.35 -4.64
C ASN A 260 16.59 0.07 -5.27
N PRO A 261 17.08 0.18 -6.51
CA PRO A 261 17.42 1.47 -7.12
C PRO A 261 16.20 2.36 -7.38
N LYS A 262 14.99 1.79 -7.35
CA LYS A 262 13.73 2.51 -7.53
C LYS A 262 13.05 2.89 -6.22
N GLY A 263 13.64 2.59 -5.06
CA GLY A 263 13.02 2.91 -3.77
C GLY A 263 11.63 2.28 -3.59
N CYS A 264 11.43 1.06 -4.10
CA CYS A 264 10.17 0.33 -3.96
C CYS A 264 10.02 -0.27 -2.56
N TRP A 265 8.79 -0.40 -2.06
CA TRP A 265 8.51 -1.30 -0.93
C TRP A 265 8.87 -2.74 -1.28
N ASP A 266 9.19 -3.55 -0.28
CA ASP A 266 9.56 -4.95 -0.49
C ASP A 266 8.34 -5.82 -0.75
N PHE A 267 8.23 -6.29 -1.99
CA PHE A 267 7.24 -7.28 -2.43
C PHE A 267 7.88 -8.49 -3.11
N TRP A 268 9.21 -8.63 -3.02
CA TRP A 268 9.97 -9.72 -3.66
C TRP A 268 11.09 -10.31 -2.79
N GLY A 269 11.26 -9.84 -1.56
CA GLY A 269 12.20 -10.40 -0.59
C GLY A 269 13.55 -9.70 -0.48
N TYR A 270 13.73 -8.50 -1.05
CA TYR A 270 15.05 -7.85 -1.05
C TYR A 270 15.53 -7.50 0.35
N THR A 271 14.62 -7.36 1.32
CA THR A 271 14.96 -7.04 2.72
C THR A 271 15.53 -8.23 3.49
N SER A 272 15.59 -9.40 2.86
CA SER A 272 16.21 -10.61 3.39
C SER A 272 17.21 -11.20 2.38
N PRO A 273 18.25 -10.44 1.96
CA PRO A 273 19.10 -10.78 0.82
C PRO A 273 19.89 -12.08 1.00
N ASN A 274 20.10 -12.51 2.24
CA ASN A 274 20.86 -13.71 2.59
C ASN A 274 19.97 -14.92 2.91
N ASN A 275 18.65 -14.83 2.67
CA ASN A 275 17.70 -15.89 2.98
C ASN A 275 17.09 -16.45 1.68
N PRO A 276 17.24 -17.75 1.38
CA PRO A 276 16.63 -18.37 0.19
C PRO A 276 15.09 -18.40 0.24
N GLY A 277 14.50 -18.28 1.43
CA GLY A 277 13.06 -18.06 1.64
C GLY A 277 12.83 -16.70 2.30
N PRO A 278 13.02 -15.59 1.58
CA PRO A 278 12.99 -14.26 2.17
C PRO A 278 11.62 -13.93 2.76
N ASP A 279 11.61 -13.31 3.94
CA ASP A 279 10.39 -12.86 4.60
C ASP A 279 10.15 -11.37 4.33
N TYR A 280 9.22 -11.09 3.43
CA TYR A 280 8.75 -9.75 3.07
C TYR A 280 7.26 -9.58 3.36
N PHE A 281 6.64 -10.57 4.02
CA PHE A 281 5.18 -10.73 4.03
C PHE A 281 4.61 -10.95 5.43
N SER A 282 5.38 -11.51 6.37
CA SER A 282 4.89 -11.82 7.72
C SER A 282 4.93 -10.59 8.64
N LYS A 283 4.35 -10.72 9.84
CA LYS A 283 4.47 -9.71 10.91
C LYS A 283 5.92 -9.37 11.27
N ASN A 284 6.85 -10.30 11.03
CA ASN A 284 8.26 -10.15 11.34
C ASN A 284 9.08 -9.62 10.16
N ALA A 285 8.47 -9.46 8.97
CA ALA A 285 9.18 -8.95 7.82
C ALA A 285 9.77 -7.55 8.13
N PRO A 286 11.00 -7.24 7.68
CA PRO A 286 11.73 -6.05 8.11
C PRO A 286 10.92 -4.74 7.97
N GLN A 287 10.31 -4.50 6.82
CA GLN A 287 9.49 -3.30 6.60
C GLN A 287 8.14 -3.34 7.32
N ILE A 288 7.45 -4.49 7.33
CA ILE A 288 6.14 -4.63 7.97
C ILE A 288 6.26 -4.39 9.47
N SER A 289 7.22 -5.05 10.13
CA SER A 289 7.44 -4.87 11.57
C SER A 289 7.84 -3.44 11.93
N THR A 290 8.58 -2.76 11.05
CA THR A 290 9.00 -1.36 11.25
C THR A 290 7.82 -0.41 11.19
N VAL A 291 6.97 -0.52 10.17
CA VAL A 291 5.74 0.29 10.07
C VAL A 291 4.78 -0.03 11.21
N TYR A 292 4.70 -1.30 11.64
CA TYR A 292 3.89 -1.67 12.79
C TYR A 292 4.32 -0.94 14.07
N ARG A 293 5.63 -0.79 14.31
CA ARG A 293 6.13 -0.01 15.47
C ARG A 293 5.75 1.48 15.38
N MET A 294 5.75 2.08 14.19
CA MET A 294 5.26 3.46 13.99
C MET A 294 3.78 3.59 14.37
N VAL A 295 2.96 2.64 13.91
CA VAL A 295 1.53 2.58 14.25
C VAL A 295 1.34 2.40 15.75
N THR A 296 2.11 1.51 16.38
CA THR A 296 2.08 1.30 17.84
C THR A 296 2.39 2.60 18.58
N ARG A 297 3.43 3.35 18.17
CA ARG A 297 3.76 4.67 18.76
C ARG A 297 2.64 5.69 18.60
N LEU A 298 1.98 5.74 17.45
CA LEU A 298 0.83 6.63 17.24
C LEU A 298 -0.41 6.21 18.06
N SER A 299 -0.52 4.92 18.39
CA SER A 299 -1.63 4.38 19.19
C SER A 299 -1.40 4.43 20.70
N SER A 300 -0.16 4.64 21.15
CA SER A 300 0.12 4.83 22.58
C SER A 300 -0.38 6.20 23.03
N HIS A 301 -0.99 6.24 24.22
CA HIS A 301 -1.33 7.53 24.84
C HIS A 301 -0.03 8.30 25.11
N PRO A 302 -0.01 9.63 24.91
CA PRO A 302 1.08 10.47 25.38
C PRO A 302 1.35 10.29 26.88
#